data_AF-A0AAD4P037-F1
#
_entry.id   AF-A0AAD4P037-F1
#
_cell.length_a   1.000
_cell.length_b   1.000
_cell.length_c   1.000
_cell.angle_alpha   90.00
_cell.angle_beta   90.00
_cell.angle_gamma   90.00
#
_symmetry.space_group_name_H-M   'P 1'
#
loop_
_entity.id
_entity.type
_entity.pdbx_description
1 polymer ?
#
loop_
_entity_poly.entity_id
_entity_poly.type
_entity_poly.pdbx_seq_one_letter_code
_entity_poly.pdbx_strand_id
1 'polypeptide(L)'
;MVDSSRFSRSSSFRPDSRRTLLEWIPPFLSSHRTLFAFIWAVGFFFIISWQRVAVDRFCAPPARPIPRLRPLVFNLTDFGAVGDGLTVNTMAFEKAVLEIRRRGGGQLNVEAGRWLTAPFNLTSHMTLFLAQNAVILGID
;
A
#
# COMPACT_ATOMS: atom_id res chain seq x y z
N MET A 1 -18.84 77.86 78.39
CA MET A 1 -18.87 78.92 77.37
C MET A 1 -19.18 78.25 76.04
N VAL A 2 -20.44 78.29 75.60
CA VAL A 2 -20.91 79.09 74.44
C VAL A 2 -20.34 78.50 73.13
N ASP A 3 -21.07 77.60 72.46
CA ASP A 3 -22.11 77.88 71.44
C ASP A 3 -21.48 78.57 70.21
N SER A 4 -21.51 78.02 68.99
CA SER A 4 -22.69 78.04 68.13
C SER A 4 -22.25 77.88 66.67
N SER A 5 -23.22 77.64 65.78
CA SER A 5 -23.18 77.64 64.30
C SER A 5 -22.67 76.33 63.68
N ARG A 6 -23.50 75.37 63.26
CA ARG A 6 -24.78 75.37 62.52
C ARG A 6 -24.65 75.96 61.10
N PHE A 7 -24.35 75.07 60.14
CA PHE A 7 -24.68 75.22 58.73
C PHE A 7 -24.97 73.81 58.17
N SER A 8 -26.24 73.38 58.11
CA SER A 8 -27.12 73.48 56.94
C SER A 8 -26.52 72.99 55.63
N ARG A 9 -26.70 71.71 55.28
CA ARG A 9 -27.55 71.26 54.16
C ARG A 9 -27.31 69.79 53.80
N SER A 10 -28.43 69.08 53.75
CA SER A 10 -28.80 68.07 52.76
C SER A 10 -27.71 67.58 51.79
N SER A 11 -27.43 66.29 51.83
CA SER A 11 -27.85 65.40 50.74
C SER A 11 -27.65 63.96 51.17
N SER A 12 -28.71 63.19 50.94
CA SER A 12 -28.74 61.75 51.09
C SER A 12 -27.64 61.10 50.25
N PHE A 13 -26.76 60.34 50.89
CA PHE A 13 -26.04 59.28 50.21
C PHE A 13 -26.16 58.00 51.05
N ARG A 14 -27.08 57.12 50.63
CA ARG A 14 -27.13 55.74 51.10
C ARG A 14 -25.79 55.09 50.75
N PRO A 15 -25.03 54.54 51.70
CA PRO A 15 -23.97 53.62 51.34
C PRO A 15 -24.66 52.38 50.75
N ASP A 16 -24.46 52.16 49.45
CA ASP A 16 -24.89 50.95 48.76
C ASP A 16 -24.06 49.78 49.31
N SER A 17 -24.64 49.04 50.25
CA SER A 17 -24.11 47.83 50.90
C SER A 17 -24.05 46.64 49.92
N ARG A 18 -23.58 46.86 48.70
CA ARG A 18 -23.51 45.88 47.62
C ARG A 18 -22.11 45.72 47.04
N ARG A 19 -21.07 46.01 47.83
CA ARG A 19 -19.67 45.82 47.41
C ARG A 19 -18.87 44.82 48.25
N THR A 20 -19.53 43.91 48.97
CA THR A 20 -18.82 42.94 49.83
C THR A 20 -19.23 41.48 49.65
N LEU A 21 -20.10 41.16 48.69
CA LEU A 21 -20.54 39.76 48.45
C LEU A 21 -20.17 39.20 47.07
N LEU A 22 -19.41 39.94 46.26
CA LEU A 22 -19.06 39.53 44.89
C LEU A 22 -17.54 39.55 44.61
N GLU A 23 -16.70 39.64 45.64
CA GLU A 23 -15.24 39.53 45.51
C GLU A 23 -14.68 38.15 45.92
N TRP A 24 -15.52 37.21 46.37
CA TRP A 24 -15.08 35.86 46.79
C TRP A 24 -15.53 34.72 45.87
N ILE A 25 -15.95 35.02 44.65
CA ILE A 25 -16.18 33.98 43.64
C ILE A 25 -14.93 33.96 42.76
N PRO A 26 -14.09 32.90 42.79
CA PRO A 26 -13.03 32.75 41.79
C PRO A 26 -13.69 32.85 40.40
N PRO A 27 -13.03 33.42 39.37
CA PRO A 27 -13.60 33.53 38.02
C PRO A 27 -13.68 32.14 37.36
N PHE A 28 -14.53 31.27 37.91
CA PHE A 28 -15.00 30.01 37.36
C PHE A 28 -16.29 30.27 36.56
N LEU A 29 -16.33 31.39 35.83
CA LEU A 29 -17.28 31.70 34.76
C LEU A 29 -16.49 31.52 33.45
N SER A 30 -16.12 30.30 33.05
CA SER A 30 -16.99 29.21 32.57
C SER A 30 -17.71 29.58 31.28
N SER A 31 -17.51 28.94 30.12
CA SER A 31 -16.50 27.97 29.70
C SER A 31 -16.57 27.85 28.15
N HIS A 32 -16.90 28.93 27.43
CA HIS A 32 -17.24 28.80 26.00
C HIS A 32 -16.00 28.61 25.11
N ARG A 33 -14.88 29.27 25.43
CA ARG A 33 -13.63 29.17 24.66
C ARG A 33 -12.95 27.82 24.82
N THR A 34 -13.03 27.24 26.01
CA THR A 34 -12.57 25.88 26.32
C THR A 34 -13.48 24.86 25.65
N LEU A 35 -14.80 25.02 25.71
CA LEU A 35 -15.74 24.12 25.02
C LEU A 35 -15.49 24.09 23.50
N PHE A 36 -15.27 25.23 22.86
CA PHE A 36 -14.93 25.25 21.43
C PHE A 36 -13.56 24.66 21.14
N ALA A 37 -12.55 24.90 21.97
CA ALA A 37 -11.25 24.26 21.81
C ALA A 37 -11.34 22.73 21.98
N PHE A 38 -12.15 22.23 22.92
CA PHE A 38 -12.39 20.80 23.12
C PHE A 38 -13.20 20.19 21.96
N ILE A 39 -14.27 20.85 21.50
CA ILE A 39 -15.05 20.41 20.33
C ILE A 39 -14.17 20.39 19.07
N TRP A 40 -13.32 21.40 18.89
CA TRP A 40 -12.38 21.47 17.77
C TRP A 40 -11.30 20.39 17.88
N ALA A 41 -10.75 20.12 19.07
CA ALA A 41 -9.77 19.06 19.30
C ALA A 41 -10.37 17.66 19.09
N VAL A 42 -11.58 17.40 19.56
CA VAL A 42 -12.31 16.14 19.34
C VAL A 42 -12.64 15.97 17.85
N GLY A 43 -13.09 17.03 17.17
CA GLY A 43 -13.33 17.03 15.73
C GLY A 43 -12.05 16.76 14.93
N PHE A 44 -10.93 17.42 15.28
CA PHE A 44 -9.63 17.17 14.66
C PHE A 44 -9.13 15.76 14.94
N PHE A 45 -9.33 15.24 16.14
CA PHE A 45 -8.96 13.88 16.51
C PHE A 45 -9.77 12.84 15.74
N PHE A 46 -11.07 13.10 15.52
CA PHE A 46 -11.95 12.25 14.72
C PHE A 46 -11.59 12.31 13.23
N ILE A 47 -11.25 13.49 12.71
CA ILE A 47 -10.77 13.67 11.32
C ILE A 47 -9.41 12.98 11.11
N ILE A 48 -8.45 13.14 12.03
CA ILE A 48 -7.14 12.48 11.93
C ILE A 48 -7.29 10.96 12.08
N SER A 49 -8.15 10.49 13.00
CA SER A 49 -8.45 9.06 13.14
C SER A 49 -9.15 8.50 11.89
N TRP A 50 -10.02 9.29 11.24
CA TRP A 50 -10.66 8.94 9.97
C TRP A 50 -9.65 8.89 8.80
N GLN A 51 -8.68 9.81 8.76
CA GLN A 51 -7.59 9.80 7.78
C GLN A 51 -6.65 8.59 7.97
N ARG A 52 -6.40 8.15 9.22
CA ARG A 52 -5.51 7.00 9.48
C ARG A 52 -6.11 5.66 9.06
N VAL A 53 -7.44 5.52 9.07
CA VAL A 53 -8.13 4.28 8.66
C VAL A 53 -8.29 4.18 7.13
N ALA A 54 -8.24 5.31 6.41
CA ALA A 54 -8.43 5.33 4.96
C ALA A 54 -7.15 5.04 4.15
N VAL A 55 -5.96 5.31 4.70
CA VAL A 55 -4.72 5.34 3.91
C VAL A 55 -4.06 3.97 3.71
N ASP A 56 -4.37 2.96 4.51
CA ASP A 56 -3.71 1.64 4.41
C ASP A 56 -4.32 0.69 3.36
N ARG A 57 -5.48 1.05 2.76
CA ARG A 57 -6.27 0.08 1.97
C ARG A 57 -6.22 0.24 0.45
N PHE A 58 -5.58 1.27 -0.07
CA PHE A 58 -5.68 1.60 -1.51
C PHE A 58 -4.48 1.23 -2.38
N CYS A 59 -3.41 0.66 -1.81
CA CYS A 59 -2.18 0.41 -2.58
C CYS A 59 -1.48 -0.93 -2.26
N ALA A 60 -2.23 -1.96 -1.86
CA ALA A 60 -1.70 -3.32 -1.89
C ALA A 60 -2.11 -3.97 -3.23
N PRO A 61 -1.18 -4.18 -4.18
CA PRO A 61 -1.49 -4.99 -5.35
C PRO A 61 -1.97 -6.38 -4.88
N PRO A 62 -2.97 -6.99 -5.54
CA PRO A 62 -3.42 -8.32 -5.17
C PRO A 62 -2.20 -9.25 -5.15
N ALA A 63 -2.06 -10.03 -4.08
CA ALA A 63 -0.94 -10.94 -3.90
C ALA A 63 -0.81 -11.81 -5.16
N ARG A 64 0.25 -11.57 -5.94
CA ARG A 64 0.51 -12.34 -7.14
C ARG A 64 0.71 -13.79 -6.69
N PRO A 65 -0.03 -14.76 -7.24
CA PRO A 65 0.24 -16.16 -6.92
C PRO A 65 1.71 -16.44 -7.21
N ILE A 66 2.40 -17.03 -6.23
CA ILE A 66 3.80 -17.42 -6.36
C ILE A 66 3.92 -18.26 -7.64
N PRO A 67 4.85 -17.92 -8.55
CA PRO A 67 5.05 -18.70 -9.78
C PRO A 67 5.20 -20.17 -9.40
N ARG A 68 4.26 -21.00 -9.85
CA ARG A 68 4.35 -22.45 -9.60
C ARG A 68 5.50 -22.99 -10.44
N LEU A 69 6.60 -23.34 -9.76
CA LEU A 69 7.65 -24.15 -10.36
C LEU A 69 7.00 -25.41 -10.92
N ARG A 70 7.21 -25.69 -12.20
CA ARG A 70 6.64 -26.90 -12.78
C ARG A 70 7.42 -28.11 -12.26
N PRO A 71 6.72 -29.14 -11.74
CA PRO A 71 7.38 -30.30 -11.17
C PRO A 71 8.09 -31.16 -12.23
N LEU A 72 7.65 -31.05 -13.49
CA LEU A 72 8.17 -31.81 -14.61
C LEU A 72 9.09 -30.95 -15.45
N VAL A 73 10.34 -31.38 -15.58
CA VAL A 73 11.41 -30.68 -16.31
C VAL A 73 12.04 -31.66 -17.29
N PHE A 74 12.29 -31.19 -18.51
CA PHE A 74 13.00 -31.93 -19.56
C PHE A 74 14.10 -31.07 -20.15
N ASN A 75 15.21 -31.67 -20.59
CA ASN A 75 16.23 -30.95 -21.35
C ASN A 75 16.01 -31.17 -22.85
N LEU A 76 16.26 -30.14 -23.65
CA LEU A 76 16.10 -30.23 -25.10
C LEU A 76 17.07 -31.25 -25.73
N THR A 77 18.24 -31.42 -25.14
CA THR A 77 19.27 -32.40 -25.51
C THR A 77 18.77 -33.85 -25.40
N ASP A 78 17.87 -34.15 -24.44
CA ASP A 78 17.27 -35.48 -24.28
C ASP A 78 16.42 -35.90 -25.50
N PHE A 79 15.98 -34.93 -26.31
CA PHE A 79 15.20 -35.17 -27.54
C PHE A 79 16.06 -35.20 -28.81
N GLY A 80 17.39 -35.21 -28.65
CA GLY A 80 18.35 -35.31 -29.76
C GLY A 80 18.69 -33.96 -30.40
N ALA A 81 18.48 -32.85 -29.70
CA ALA A 81 18.89 -31.54 -30.19
C ALA A 81 20.39 -31.30 -30.01
N VAL A 82 20.98 -30.53 -30.92
CA VAL A 82 22.39 -30.14 -30.92
C VAL A 82 22.50 -28.61 -30.98
N GLY A 83 23.24 -28.03 -30.03
CA GLY A 83 23.38 -26.58 -29.84
C GLY A 83 24.50 -25.92 -30.65
N ASP A 84 24.79 -26.43 -31.86
CA ASP A 84 25.89 -25.98 -32.74
C ASP A 84 25.53 -24.78 -33.64
N GLY A 85 24.25 -24.42 -33.72
CA GLY A 85 23.72 -23.38 -34.58
C GLY A 85 23.62 -23.76 -36.06
N LEU A 86 23.89 -25.02 -36.40
CA LEU A 86 23.88 -25.56 -37.76
C LEU A 86 22.83 -26.67 -37.92
N THR A 87 22.68 -27.49 -36.88
CA THR A 87 21.73 -28.59 -36.84
C THR A 87 20.31 -28.06 -36.69
N VAL A 88 19.41 -28.48 -37.58
CA VAL A 88 17.98 -28.12 -37.51
C VAL A 88 17.30 -28.95 -36.42
N ASN A 89 16.94 -28.29 -35.33
CA ASN A 89 16.40 -28.90 -34.11
C ASN A 89 14.86 -28.96 -34.05
N THR A 90 14.15 -28.62 -35.14
CA THR A 90 12.67 -28.55 -35.16
C THR A 90 12.01 -29.81 -34.63
N MET A 91 12.46 -30.99 -35.09
CA MET A 91 11.90 -32.27 -34.66
C MET A 91 12.16 -32.54 -33.16
N ALA A 92 13.27 -32.07 -32.61
CA ALA A 92 13.55 -32.21 -31.18
C ALA A 92 12.62 -31.31 -30.34
N PHE A 93 12.37 -30.07 -30.78
CA PHE A 93 11.38 -29.19 -30.16
C PHE A 93 9.97 -29.78 -30.22
N GLU A 94 9.54 -30.29 -31.37
CA GLU A 94 8.22 -30.92 -31.52
C GLU A 94 8.03 -32.14 -30.63
N LYS A 95 9.05 -33.01 -30.54
CA LYS A 95 9.03 -34.17 -29.63
C LYS A 95 8.94 -33.74 -28.17
N ALA A 96 9.70 -32.73 -27.77
CA ALA A 96 9.67 -32.19 -26.42
C ALA A 96 8.30 -31.60 -26.06
N VAL A 97 7.73 -30.79 -26.97
CA VAL A 97 6.38 -30.21 -26.79
C VAL A 97 5.32 -31.30 -26.71
N LEU A 98 5.40 -32.33 -27.54
CA LEU A 98 4.45 -33.45 -27.51
C LEU A 98 4.50 -34.18 -26.17
N GLU A 99 5.69 -34.45 -25.64
CA GLU A 99 5.85 -35.11 -24.36
C GLU A 99 5.31 -34.25 -23.21
N ILE A 100 5.63 -32.95 -23.21
CA ILE A 100 5.10 -32.00 -22.23
C ILE A 100 3.57 -31.94 -22.28
N ARG A 101 2.99 -31.91 -23.48
CA ARG A 101 1.54 -31.93 -23.68
C ARG A 101 0.92 -33.20 -23.11
N ARG A 102 1.52 -34.37 -23.36
CA ARG A 102 1.04 -35.67 -22.85
C ARG A 102 1.03 -35.72 -21.33
N ARG A 103 1.98 -35.05 -20.66
CA ARG A 103 2.07 -35.02 -19.20
C ARG A 103 1.23 -33.90 -18.56
N GLY A 104 0.45 -33.15 -19.34
CA GLY A 104 -0.41 -32.08 -18.84
C GLY A 104 0.33 -30.77 -18.52
N GLY A 105 1.54 -30.60 -19.04
CA GLY A 105 2.38 -29.42 -18.83
C GLY A 105 3.74 -29.76 -18.24
N GLY A 106 4.69 -28.84 -18.35
CA GLY A 106 6.11 -29.11 -18.07
C GLY A 106 7.03 -27.95 -18.44
N GLN A 107 8.28 -28.04 -18.02
CA GLN A 107 9.33 -27.10 -18.37
C GLN A 107 10.30 -27.78 -19.34
N LEU A 108 10.63 -27.09 -20.43
CA LEU A 108 11.68 -27.48 -21.36
C LEU A 108 12.87 -26.55 -21.15
N ASN A 109 14.00 -27.12 -20.74
CA ASN A 109 15.26 -26.43 -20.59
C ASN A 109 16.04 -26.47 -21.90
N VAL A 110 16.49 -25.30 -22.31
CA VAL A 110 17.40 -25.11 -23.44
C VAL A 110 18.73 -24.63 -22.87
N GLU A 111 19.75 -25.47 -22.97
CA GLU A 111 21.08 -25.20 -22.44
C GLU A 111 21.79 -24.09 -23.26
N ALA A 112 22.92 -23.61 -22.73
CA ALA A 112 23.75 -22.63 -23.43
C ALA A 112 24.19 -23.18 -24.80
N GLY A 113 24.05 -22.38 -25.86
CA GLY A 113 24.31 -22.84 -27.23
C GLY A 113 23.46 -22.10 -28.26
N ARG A 114 23.63 -22.48 -29.52
CA ARG A 114 22.86 -21.92 -30.65
C ARG A 114 21.94 -23.01 -31.21
N TRP A 115 20.65 -22.75 -31.23
CA TRP A 115 19.63 -23.75 -31.54
C TRP A 115 18.87 -23.32 -32.80
N LEU A 116 19.31 -23.81 -33.96
CA LEU A 116 18.62 -23.54 -35.23
C LEU A 116 17.32 -24.34 -35.31
N THR A 117 16.22 -23.68 -35.63
CA THR A 117 14.90 -24.33 -35.73
C THR A 117 13.98 -23.62 -36.71
N ALA A 118 13.09 -24.39 -37.32
CA ALA A 118 11.89 -23.88 -37.98
C ALA A 118 10.85 -23.41 -36.94
N PRO A 119 9.83 -22.65 -37.34
CA PRO A 119 8.70 -22.35 -36.48
C PRO A 119 8.05 -23.62 -35.92
N PHE A 120 7.74 -23.63 -34.63
CA PHE A 120 7.07 -24.74 -33.95
C PHE A 120 6.01 -24.21 -32.99
N ASN A 121 5.00 -25.02 -32.72
CA ASN A 121 3.88 -24.64 -31.86
C ASN A 121 4.16 -24.96 -30.40
N LEU A 122 3.85 -24.01 -29.50
CA LEU A 122 3.86 -24.25 -28.07
C LEU A 122 2.54 -24.89 -27.62
N THR A 123 2.55 -25.50 -26.44
CA THR A 123 1.37 -26.10 -25.81
C THR A 123 1.00 -25.40 -24.50
N SER A 124 -0.24 -25.57 -24.06
CA SER A 124 -0.72 -25.03 -22.78
C SER A 124 0.09 -25.60 -21.61
N HIS A 125 0.25 -24.80 -20.55
CA HIS A 125 0.99 -25.20 -19.36
C HIS A 125 2.43 -25.67 -19.64
N MET A 126 3.09 -25.08 -20.62
CA MET A 126 4.53 -25.29 -20.91
C MET A 126 5.38 -24.05 -20.56
N THR A 127 6.55 -24.27 -19.97
CA THR A 127 7.58 -23.23 -19.76
C THR A 127 8.75 -23.54 -20.68
N LEU A 128 9.14 -22.59 -21.52
CA LEU A 128 10.42 -22.68 -22.24
C LEU A 128 11.46 -21.89 -21.43
N PHE A 129 12.42 -22.60 -20.84
CA PHE A 129 13.48 -22.01 -20.03
C PHE A 129 14.77 -21.94 -20.86
N LEU A 130 15.27 -20.74 -21.09
CA LEU A 130 16.52 -20.49 -21.79
C LEU A 130 17.61 -20.23 -20.76
N ALA A 131 18.63 -21.09 -20.74
CA ALA A 131 19.81 -20.86 -19.92
C ALA A 131 20.56 -19.60 -20.40
N GLN A 132 21.44 -19.08 -19.55
CA GLN A 132 22.33 -18.00 -19.94
C GLN A 132 23.12 -18.40 -21.19
N ASN A 133 23.17 -17.51 -22.19
CA ASN A 133 23.81 -17.74 -23.49
C ASN A 133 23.13 -18.77 -24.40
N ALA A 134 21.88 -19.16 -24.13
CA ALA A 134 21.06 -19.90 -25.09
C ALA A 134 20.49 -18.94 -26.15
N VAL A 135 20.70 -19.25 -27.43
CA VAL A 135 20.21 -18.46 -28.57
C VAL A 135 19.38 -19.36 -29.48
N ILE A 136 18.11 -19.00 -29.70
CA ILE A 136 17.26 -19.67 -30.69
C ILE A 136 17.42 -18.94 -32.02
N LEU A 137 17.82 -19.67 -33.06
CA LEU A 137 17.97 -19.15 -34.41
C LEU A 137 16.78 -19.63 -35.25
N GLY A 138 16.06 -18.70 -35.88
CA GLY A 138 15.06 -19.04 -36.88
C GLY A 138 15.72 -19.31 -38.22
N ILE A 139 15.23 -20.31 -38.95
CA ILE A 139 15.51 -20.43 -40.39
C ILE A 139 14.69 -19.35 -41.12
N ASP A 140 15.31 -18.62 -42.04
CA ASP A 140 14.66 -17.69 -42.97
C ASP A 140 14.02 -18.42 -44.16
#